data_AF-A0A319D3L7-F1
#
_entry.id   AF-A0A319D3L7-F1
#
_cell.length_a   1.000
_cell.length_b   1.000
_cell.length_c   1.000
_cell.angle_alpha   90.00
_cell.angle_beta   90.00
_cell.angle_gamma   90.00
#
_symmetry.space_group_name_H-M   'P 1'
#
loop_
_entity.id
_entity.type
_entity.pdbx_description
1 polymer ?
#
loop_
_entity_poly.entity_id
_entity_poly.type
_entity_poly.pdbx_seq_one_letter_code
_entity_poly.pdbx_strand_id
1 'polypeptide(L)'
;VHVGTPIDQCVANNEARLNRASNPQSSTESSTDTPQPNPESTTESSPETTTTTTTDTEDPYPPELLNNLIFRYEEPSIHSRWDKPLFTVPWSDASPPIAEIWTALTGIPHPTTLNLAPTPADEPTPISKLVSSLSRTELNPSSVASTTTSAAGSSLRTRPKIKPHQATTLPAATDSSALYNMEKCTSAIVSAIRTFTLEHPSAEAALAQSQNARSIAIPVPDASLPVFLPAHVATAGTTDELAAAGGILALPRLQRLRRQWIALNRAYIMGTHASSKGGLTPEQVPDAFVRFLNAEFGAEDEQ
;
A
#
# COMPACT_ATOMS: atom_id res chain seq x y z
N VAL A 1 6.89 18.10 -0.10
CA VAL A 1 6.37 19.10 0.86
C VAL A 1 5.80 20.25 0.05
N HIS A 2 4.54 20.57 0.23
CA HIS A 2 3.86 21.68 -0.40
C HIS A 2 4.01 22.94 0.48
N VAL A 3 4.44 24.04 -0.10
CA VAL A 3 4.49 25.35 0.56
C VAL A 3 3.33 26.17 0.04
N GLY A 4 2.36 26.45 0.92
CA GLY A 4 1.17 27.23 0.58
C GLY A 4 1.43 28.72 0.77
N THR A 5 1.84 29.39 -0.31
CA THR A 5 1.93 30.85 -0.38
C THR A 5 0.67 31.42 -1.05
N PRO A 6 0.01 32.44 -0.48
CA PRO A 6 -1.06 33.15 -1.17
C PRO A 6 -0.58 33.72 -2.50
N ILE A 7 -1.44 33.69 -3.52
CA ILE A 7 -1.11 34.17 -4.87
C ILE A 7 -0.64 35.63 -4.84
N ASP A 8 -1.32 36.48 -4.08
CA ASP A 8 -0.98 37.90 -3.93
C ASP A 8 0.45 38.10 -3.40
N GLN A 9 0.88 37.24 -2.46
CA GLN A 9 2.23 37.28 -1.92
C GLN A 9 3.27 36.84 -2.96
N CYS A 10 2.94 35.85 -3.79
CA CYS A 10 3.81 35.42 -4.89
C CYS A 10 4.02 36.56 -5.91
N VAL A 11 2.96 37.28 -6.25
CA VAL A 11 3.02 38.44 -7.16
C VAL A 11 3.81 39.57 -6.53
N ALA A 12 3.52 39.94 -5.28
CA ALA A 12 4.24 41.00 -4.57
C ALA A 12 5.75 40.72 -4.44
N ASN A 13 6.12 39.47 -4.15
CA ASN A 13 7.53 39.05 -4.10
C ASN A 13 8.20 39.19 -5.47
N ASN A 14 7.51 38.82 -6.55
CA ASN A 14 8.05 38.91 -7.91
C ASN A 14 8.18 40.38 -8.38
N GLU A 15 7.21 41.25 -8.06
CA GLU A 15 7.28 42.68 -8.33
C GLU A 15 8.43 43.35 -7.55
N ALA A 16 8.65 42.98 -6.29
CA ALA A 16 9.78 43.45 -5.51
C ALA A 16 11.13 43.07 -6.15
N ARG A 17 11.23 41.86 -6.72
CA ARG A 17 12.41 41.40 -7.48
C ARG A 17 12.59 42.21 -8.78
N LEU A 18 11.51 42.48 -9.51
CA LEU A 18 11.56 43.27 -10.74
C LEU A 18 11.98 44.72 -10.48
N ASN A 19 11.48 45.32 -9.41
CA ASN A 19 11.85 46.66 -8.97
C ASN A 19 13.35 46.73 -8.63
N ARG A 20 13.89 45.72 -7.93
CA ARG A 20 15.32 45.62 -7.65
C ARG A 20 16.16 45.48 -8.92
N ALA A 21 15.72 44.66 -9.88
CA ALA A 21 16.40 44.49 -11.17
C ALA A 21 16.38 45.77 -12.01
N SER A 22 15.29 46.54 -11.95
CA SER A 22 15.17 47.83 -12.66
C SER A 22 15.98 48.97 -12.03
N ASN A 23 16.30 48.89 -10.73
CA ASN A 23 17.04 49.90 -10.00
C ASN A 23 18.34 49.36 -9.39
N PRO A 24 19.34 48.99 -10.21
CA PRO A 24 20.63 48.47 -9.74
C PRO A 24 21.52 49.53 -9.06
N GLN A 25 21.10 50.80 -9.00
CA GLN A 25 21.91 51.92 -8.50
C GLN A 25 21.83 52.19 -6.99
N SER A 26 21.02 51.47 -6.20
CA SER A 26 20.90 51.73 -4.75
C SER A 26 21.74 50.81 -3.85
N SER A 27 22.61 49.95 -4.42
CA SER A 27 23.46 49.03 -3.64
C SER A 27 24.96 49.15 -3.90
N THR A 28 25.40 50.18 -4.63
CA THR A 28 26.82 50.36 -4.99
C THR A 28 27.30 51.78 -4.69
N GLU A 29 27.23 52.21 -3.43
CA GLU A 29 28.04 53.34 -2.94
C GLU A 29 28.50 53.08 -1.49
N SER A 30 29.79 53.38 -1.23
CA SER A 30 30.61 53.14 -0.02
C SER A 30 31.17 51.70 0.13
N SER A 31 32.47 51.39 0.03
CA SER A 31 33.69 52.21 -0.01
C SER A 31 34.82 51.38 -0.63
N THR A 32 35.56 51.98 -1.55
CA THR A 32 36.85 51.47 -2.04
C THR A 32 37.94 51.82 -1.01
N ASP A 33 38.62 50.83 -0.41
CA ASP A 33 40.04 50.96 -0.09
C ASP A 33 40.77 49.60 0.05
N THR A 34 41.76 49.43 -0.81
CA THR A 34 43.03 48.65 -0.86
C THR A 34 43.30 47.46 0.12
N PRO A 35 44.01 46.38 -0.30
CA PRO A 35 44.14 45.12 0.44
C PRO A 35 45.37 45.02 1.37
N GLN A 36 45.22 44.20 2.45
CA GLN A 36 46.16 43.25 3.12
C GLN A 36 46.09 43.32 4.68
N PRO A 37 46.66 42.36 5.44
CA PRO A 37 46.15 41.04 5.86
C PRO A 37 45.73 40.95 7.37
N ASN A 38 45.03 39.87 7.72
CA ASN A 38 44.69 39.35 9.07
C ASN A 38 45.85 39.40 10.12
N PRO A 39 45.59 39.45 11.46
CA PRO A 39 45.06 38.29 12.22
C PRO A 39 44.26 38.51 13.55
N GLU A 40 43.58 37.43 13.97
CA GLU A 40 43.27 36.94 15.35
C GLU A 40 42.40 37.74 16.36
N SER A 41 41.22 37.19 16.73
CA SER A 41 40.89 36.65 18.10
C SER A 41 39.39 36.66 18.47
N THR A 42 38.88 35.45 18.67
CA THR A 42 37.99 34.87 19.72
C THR A 42 36.99 35.72 20.56
N THR A 43 35.77 35.14 20.67
CA THR A 43 34.87 34.96 21.85
C THR A 43 33.64 35.86 22.12
N GLU A 44 32.45 35.21 22.11
CA GLU A 44 31.23 35.38 22.98
C GLU A 44 30.50 36.77 23.00
N SER A 45 29.16 36.94 22.92
CA SER A 45 27.98 36.22 23.44
C SER A 45 26.66 36.71 22.75
N SER A 46 25.62 35.86 22.75
CA SER A 46 24.19 36.07 22.39
C SER A 46 23.46 37.19 23.19
N PRO A 47 22.18 37.59 22.93
CA PRO A 47 21.13 37.01 22.06
C PRO A 47 20.26 37.99 21.21
N GLU A 48 19.37 37.40 20.40
CA GLU A 48 18.11 37.98 19.86
C GLU A 48 18.15 39.21 18.93
N THR A 49 18.07 38.94 17.62
CA THR A 49 16.93 39.26 16.73
C THR A 49 17.35 38.84 15.33
N THR A 50 17.27 37.54 15.03
CA THR A 50 17.58 37.06 13.67
C THR A 50 16.36 37.28 12.80
N THR A 51 16.13 38.54 12.41
CA THR A 51 15.51 38.86 11.13
C THR A 51 16.36 38.15 10.08
N THR A 52 15.90 36.99 9.60
CA THR A 52 16.58 36.30 8.51
C THR A 52 16.38 37.11 7.24
N THR A 53 17.21 38.13 7.05
CA THR A 53 17.55 38.70 5.76
C THR A 53 18.33 37.63 4.99
N THR A 54 17.62 36.63 4.48
CA THR A 54 18.14 35.83 3.37
C THR A 54 18.14 36.75 2.16
N THR A 55 19.31 37.07 1.64
CA THR A 55 19.44 37.81 0.38
C THR A 55 18.72 36.99 -0.70
N ASP A 56 17.52 37.41 -1.10
CA ASP A 56 16.83 36.87 -2.28
C ASP A 56 17.71 37.14 -3.51
N THR A 57 18.57 36.18 -3.87
CA THR A 57 19.47 36.25 -5.03
C THR A 57 18.81 35.69 -6.30
N GLU A 58 17.50 35.44 -6.26
CA GLU A 58 16.77 34.85 -7.39
C GLU A 58 16.28 35.91 -8.38
N ASP A 59 16.39 35.59 -9.67
CA ASP A 59 15.91 36.44 -10.75
C ASP A 59 14.37 36.54 -10.78
N PRO A 60 13.80 37.71 -11.16
CA PRO A 60 12.37 37.87 -11.33
C PRO A 60 11.83 37.10 -12.53
N TYR A 61 10.61 36.56 -12.41
CA TYR A 61 9.87 36.02 -13.53
C TYR A 61 9.17 37.15 -14.31
N PRO A 62 9.06 37.06 -15.64
CA PRO A 62 8.16 37.92 -16.41
C PRO A 62 6.72 37.77 -15.88
N PRO A 63 5.95 38.87 -15.75
CA PRO A 63 4.64 38.83 -15.11
C PRO A 63 3.63 37.94 -15.86
N GLU A 64 3.68 37.93 -17.19
CA GLU A 64 2.84 37.05 -18.01
C GLU A 64 3.17 35.56 -17.78
N LEU A 65 4.45 35.23 -17.65
CA LEU A 65 4.89 33.85 -17.37
C LEU A 65 4.44 33.42 -15.98
N LEU A 66 4.61 34.27 -14.96
CA LEU A 66 4.17 33.98 -13.60
C LEU A 66 2.66 33.71 -13.55
N ASN A 67 1.86 34.53 -14.22
CA ASN A 67 0.40 34.35 -14.29
C ASN A 67 0.02 33.02 -14.97
N ASN A 68 0.70 32.66 -16.06
CA ASN A 68 0.49 31.37 -16.72
C ASN A 68 0.89 30.17 -15.85
N LEU A 69 1.97 30.30 -15.06
CA LEU A 69 2.39 29.28 -14.11
C LEU A 69 1.39 29.09 -12.97
N ILE A 70 0.90 30.20 -12.39
CA ILE A 70 -0.12 30.18 -11.34
C ILE A 70 -1.42 29.53 -11.87
N PHE A 71 -1.85 29.87 -13.09
CA PHE A 71 -3.07 29.32 -13.68
C PHE A 71 -2.99 27.81 -13.93
N ARG A 72 -1.81 27.29 -14.28
CA ARG A 72 -1.58 25.87 -14.56
C ARG A 72 -1.17 25.06 -13.32
N TYR A 73 -1.09 25.71 -12.16
CA TYR A 73 -0.71 25.04 -10.93
C TYR A 73 -1.84 24.09 -10.48
N GLU A 74 -1.51 22.81 -10.34
CA GLU A 74 -2.40 21.81 -9.75
C GLU A 74 -1.98 21.55 -8.31
N GLU A 75 -2.90 21.73 -7.37
CA GLU A 75 -2.63 21.47 -5.95
C GLU A 75 -2.35 19.97 -5.70
N PRO A 76 -1.31 19.63 -4.92
CA PRO A 76 -1.02 18.24 -4.56
C PRO A 76 -2.23 17.56 -3.90
N SER A 77 -2.60 16.38 -4.40
CA SER A 77 -3.85 15.73 -4.00
C SER A 77 -3.64 14.69 -2.90
N ILE A 78 -4.43 14.78 -1.83
CA ILE A 78 -4.47 13.77 -0.76
C ILE A 78 -5.01 12.41 -1.22
N HIS A 79 -5.54 12.29 -2.43
CA HIS A 79 -6.04 11.02 -2.97
C HIS A 79 -4.99 10.34 -3.85
N SER A 80 -4.08 11.10 -4.47
CA SER A 80 -2.99 10.60 -5.30
C SER A 80 -1.96 9.85 -4.47
N ARG A 81 -1.55 8.67 -4.95
CA ARG A 81 -0.58 7.82 -4.26
C ARG A 81 0.84 8.39 -4.31
N TRP A 82 1.16 9.18 -5.33
CA TRP A 82 2.48 9.76 -5.56
C TRP A 82 2.69 11.11 -4.84
N ASP A 83 1.61 11.78 -4.43
CA ASP A 83 1.65 13.01 -3.61
C ASP A 83 1.86 12.74 -2.11
N LYS A 84 1.94 11.47 -1.73
CA LYS A 84 1.87 10.99 -0.35
C LYS A 84 3.25 10.54 0.15
N PRO A 85 3.68 10.92 1.38
CA PRO A 85 2.97 11.71 2.39
C PRO A 85 3.00 13.23 2.09
N LEU A 86 1.82 13.86 2.05
CA LEU A 86 1.67 15.29 1.76
C LEU A 86 1.74 16.14 3.03
N PHE A 87 2.72 17.04 3.07
CA PHE A 87 2.85 18.07 4.11
C PHE A 87 2.59 19.43 3.47
N THR A 88 1.58 20.16 3.95
CA THR A 88 1.34 21.56 3.54
C THR A 88 1.83 22.50 4.63
N VAL A 89 2.76 23.39 4.27
CA VAL A 89 3.37 24.41 5.13
C VAL A 89 2.91 25.78 4.65
N PRO A 90 2.03 26.47 5.38
CA PRO A 90 1.66 27.84 5.07
C PRO A 90 2.87 28.78 5.17
N TRP A 91 2.94 29.79 4.30
CA TRP A 91 4.02 30.79 4.34
C TRP A 91 4.13 31.53 5.67
N SER A 92 3.02 31.76 6.35
CA SER A 92 2.97 32.44 7.66
C SER A 92 3.38 31.54 8.84
N ASP A 93 3.64 30.25 8.61
CA ASP A 93 3.96 29.29 9.66
C ASP A 93 5.44 29.39 10.04
N ALA A 94 5.71 29.94 11.23
CA ALA A 94 7.07 30.14 11.73
C ALA A 94 7.78 28.83 12.12
N SER A 95 7.03 27.76 12.40
CA SER A 95 7.59 26.47 12.83
C SER A 95 7.03 25.33 11.97
N PRO A 96 7.63 25.04 10.80
CA PRO A 96 7.17 23.96 9.95
C PRO A 96 7.29 22.60 10.67
N PRO A 97 6.42 21.62 10.37
CA PRO A 97 6.37 20.32 11.03
C PRO A 97 7.54 19.40 10.59
N ILE A 98 8.77 19.83 10.89
CA ILE A 98 10.01 19.15 10.50
C ILE A 98 10.13 17.75 11.12
N ALA A 99 9.64 17.60 12.36
CA ALA A 99 9.65 16.33 13.06
C ALA A 99 8.75 15.29 12.39
N GLU A 100 7.57 15.68 11.92
CA GLU A 100 6.65 14.78 11.21
C GLU A 100 7.19 14.42 9.83
N ILE A 101 7.80 15.38 9.13
CA ILE A 101 8.47 15.14 7.84
C ILE A 101 9.63 14.14 8.02
N TRP A 102 10.45 14.33 9.05
CA TRP A 102 11.54 13.42 9.39
C TRP A 102 11.04 11.99 9.64
N THR A 103 10.00 11.85 10.46
CA THR A 103 9.40 10.55 10.76
C THR A 103 8.78 9.89 9.54
N ALA A 104 8.19 10.67 8.63
CA ALA A 104 7.66 10.12 7.38
C ALA A 104 8.76 9.67 6.41
N LEU A 105 9.92 10.34 6.38
CA LEU A 105 11.04 9.97 5.53
C LEU A 105 11.84 8.78 6.06
N THR A 106 12.09 8.76 7.38
CA THR A 106 13.00 7.80 8.02
C THR A 106 12.27 6.64 8.69
N GLY A 107 10.97 6.78 8.97
CA GLY A 107 10.22 5.83 9.78
C GLY A 107 10.55 5.88 11.28
N ILE A 108 11.47 6.75 11.71
CA ILE A 108 11.95 6.88 13.09
C ILE A 108 11.44 8.20 13.67
N PRO A 109 10.95 8.25 14.92
CA PRO A 109 10.57 9.50 15.57
C PRO A 109 11.75 10.48 15.61
N HIS A 110 11.52 11.75 15.25
CA HIS A 110 12.56 12.78 15.32
C HIS A 110 13.06 12.93 16.78
N PRO A 111 14.38 13.07 17.04
CA PRO A 111 14.93 13.09 18.41
C PRO A 111 14.31 14.15 19.33
N THR A 112 13.91 15.31 18.79
CA THR A 112 13.20 16.36 19.56
C THR A 112 11.84 15.92 20.08
N THR A 113 11.15 14.98 19.41
CA THR A 113 9.87 14.42 19.88
C THR A 113 10.04 13.39 20.99
N LEU A 114 11.23 12.80 21.14
CA LEU A 114 11.56 11.89 22.23
C LEU A 114 11.87 12.63 23.54
N ASN A 115 12.43 13.85 23.45
CA ASN A 115 12.74 14.68 24.63
C ASN A 115 11.57 15.50 25.18
N LEU A 116 10.43 15.57 24.47
CA LEU A 116 9.21 16.23 24.94
C LEU A 116 8.21 15.25 25.57
N ALA A 117 8.55 13.96 25.65
CA ALA A 117 7.83 13.04 26.51
C ALA A 117 8.06 13.48 27.97
N PRO A 118 7.00 13.68 28.78
CA PRO A 118 7.19 13.85 30.20
C PRO A 118 7.93 12.62 30.73
N THR A 119 8.83 12.89 31.66
CA THR A 119 9.68 11.98 32.45
C THR A 119 9.10 10.56 32.61
N PRO A 120 9.92 9.48 32.53
CA PRO A 120 9.48 8.08 32.41
C PRO A 120 8.95 7.49 33.74
N ALA A 121 7.90 8.09 34.29
CA ALA A 121 7.21 7.59 35.48
C ALA A 121 5.76 7.16 35.23
N ASP A 122 5.13 7.54 34.13
CA ASP A 122 3.73 7.17 33.85
C ASP A 122 3.53 6.74 32.39
N GLU A 123 3.87 5.48 32.10
CA GLU A 123 3.35 4.75 30.95
C GLU A 123 1.91 4.29 31.27
N PRO A 124 0.85 4.81 30.63
CA PRO A 124 -0.48 4.25 30.80
C PRO A 124 -0.51 2.91 30.05
N THR A 125 -0.38 1.84 30.84
CA THR A 125 -0.60 0.46 30.43
C THR A 125 -1.83 0.31 29.52
N PRO A 126 -1.87 -0.69 28.62
CA PRO A 126 -2.97 -0.90 27.67
C PRO A 126 -4.36 -1.00 28.34
N ILE A 127 -4.40 -1.30 29.65
CA ILE A 127 -5.60 -1.34 30.48
C ILE A 127 -6.17 0.07 30.71
N SER A 128 -5.33 1.09 30.91
CA SER A 128 -5.77 2.47 31.18
C SER A 128 -6.43 3.12 29.95
N LYS A 129 -5.99 2.76 28.74
CA LYS A 129 -6.64 3.16 27.49
C LYS A 129 -8.03 2.53 27.31
N LEU A 130 -8.23 1.31 27.79
CA LEU A 130 -9.54 0.63 27.78
C LEU A 130 -10.49 1.16 28.86
N VAL A 131 -9.99 1.49 30.05
CA VAL A 131 -10.78 2.15 31.10
C VAL A 131 -11.26 3.52 30.63
N SER A 132 -10.41 4.28 29.94
CA SER A 132 -10.76 5.59 29.36
C SER A 132 -11.85 5.52 28.28
N SER A 133 -11.95 4.39 27.55
CA SER A 133 -13.03 4.19 26.58
C SER A 133 -14.33 3.72 27.24
N LEU A 134 -14.24 2.98 28.35
CA LEU A 134 -15.41 2.53 29.11
C LEU A 134 -16.08 3.68 29.88
N SER A 135 -15.29 4.63 30.39
CA SER A 135 -15.81 5.85 31.04
C SER A 135 -16.58 6.80 30.10
N ARG A 136 -16.60 6.53 28.78
CA ARG A 136 -17.36 7.32 27.79
C ARG A 136 -18.72 6.71 27.44
N THR A 137 -19.11 5.61 28.08
CA THR A 137 -20.45 5.02 27.93
C THR A 137 -21.29 5.36 29.17
N GLU A 138 -21.58 6.65 29.36
CA GLU A 138 -22.72 7.06 30.18
C GLU A 138 -23.97 6.97 29.30
N LEU A 139 -24.85 6.05 29.67
CA LEU A 139 -26.17 5.87 29.11
C LEU A 139 -27.00 7.08 29.54
N ASN A 140 -27.36 7.97 28.62
CA ASN A 140 -28.27 9.08 28.91
C ASN A 140 -29.72 8.63 28.63
N PRO A 141 -30.58 8.42 29.64
CA PRO A 141 -31.99 8.18 29.40
C PRO A 141 -32.72 9.51 29.58
N SER A 142 -33.01 10.21 28.48
CA SER A 142 -34.23 11.04 28.34
C SER A 142 -34.25 11.76 27.00
N SER A 143 -35.29 11.46 26.25
CA SER A 143 -35.85 12.31 25.20
C SER A 143 -36.25 13.66 25.80
N VAL A 144 -35.77 14.77 25.22
CA VAL A 144 -36.57 15.99 24.99
C VAL A 144 -35.82 16.88 24.01
N ALA A 145 -36.54 17.33 22.99
CA ALA A 145 -36.09 18.34 22.04
C ALA A 145 -35.76 19.64 22.78
N SER A 146 -34.58 20.20 22.54
CA SER A 146 -34.28 21.62 22.78
C SER A 146 -33.13 22.05 21.88
N THR A 147 -33.46 22.93 20.96
CA THR A 147 -32.57 23.77 20.17
C THR A 147 -31.79 24.68 21.10
N THR A 148 -30.49 24.44 21.25
CA THR A 148 -29.56 25.43 21.79
C THR A 148 -28.29 25.44 20.97
N THR A 149 -28.10 26.52 20.21
CA THR A 149 -26.84 26.91 19.59
C THR A 149 -25.81 27.17 20.69
N SER A 150 -24.92 26.22 20.93
CA SER A 150 -23.75 26.45 21.77
C SER A 150 -22.60 26.98 20.91
N ALA A 151 -22.21 28.20 21.28
CA ALA A 151 -21.18 28.98 20.64
C ALA A 151 -19.79 28.34 20.76
N ALA A 152 -18.97 28.65 19.76
CA ALA A 152 -17.60 28.25 19.56
C ALA A 152 -16.73 28.41 20.81
N GLY A 153 -16.28 27.28 21.36
CA GLY A 153 -15.03 27.22 22.10
C GLY A 153 -13.87 27.19 21.11
N SER A 154 -12.91 28.10 21.29
CA SER A 154 -11.65 28.16 20.56
C SER A 154 -10.85 26.85 20.74
N SER A 155 -11.14 25.84 19.92
CA SER A 155 -10.23 24.73 19.72
C SER A 155 -9.08 25.24 18.87
N LEU A 156 -7.90 25.33 19.49
CA LEU A 156 -6.62 25.31 18.79
C LEU A 156 -6.75 24.29 17.66
N ARG A 157 -6.61 24.77 16.42
CA ARG A 157 -6.75 23.97 15.19
C ARG A 157 -5.66 22.90 15.20
N THR A 158 -5.88 21.79 15.90
CA THR A 158 -4.96 20.65 15.87
C THR A 158 -4.92 20.14 14.45
N ARG A 159 -3.72 20.16 13.85
CA ARG A 159 -3.46 19.71 12.48
C ARG A 159 -4.05 18.29 12.29
N PRO A 160 -4.75 18.02 11.17
CA PRO A 160 -5.24 16.68 10.87
C PRO A 160 -4.08 15.69 10.89
N LYS A 161 -4.12 14.70 11.79
CA LYS A 161 -3.09 13.66 11.88
C LYS A 161 -3.06 12.88 10.56
N ILE A 162 -1.90 12.90 9.91
CA ILE A 162 -1.68 12.23 8.62
C ILE A 162 -1.81 10.72 8.86
N LYS A 163 -2.82 10.10 8.23
CA LYS A 163 -2.97 8.64 8.25
C LYS A 163 -1.86 8.03 7.40
N PRO A 164 -0.96 7.21 7.97
CA PRO A 164 0.05 6.52 7.17
C PRO A 164 -0.65 5.65 6.13
N HIS A 165 -0.09 5.59 4.92
CA HIS A 165 -0.69 4.80 3.87
C HIS A 165 -0.54 3.31 4.18
N GLN A 166 -1.52 2.50 3.77
CA GLN A 166 -1.40 1.04 3.91
C GLN A 166 -0.16 0.46 3.22
N ALA A 167 0.47 1.23 2.31
CA ALA A 167 1.75 0.88 1.68
C ALA A 167 2.95 0.93 2.65
N THR A 168 2.91 1.73 3.72
CA THR A 168 3.99 1.81 4.72
C THR A 168 3.71 0.97 5.96
N THR A 169 2.50 0.44 6.13
CA THR A 169 2.20 -0.56 7.16
C THR A 169 2.59 -1.93 6.66
N LEU A 170 3.59 -2.56 7.30
CA LEU A 170 3.98 -3.94 6.98
C LEU A 170 2.75 -4.85 7.11
N PRO A 171 2.35 -5.60 6.07
CA PRO A 171 1.29 -6.59 6.20
C PRO A 171 1.66 -7.60 7.29
N ALA A 172 0.64 -8.11 8.00
CA ALA A 172 0.85 -9.15 9.01
C ALA A 172 1.67 -10.29 8.41
N ALA A 173 2.75 -10.67 9.09
CA ALA A 173 3.65 -11.71 8.63
C ALA A 173 2.88 -13.04 8.48
N THR A 174 2.48 -13.35 7.26
CA THR A 174 1.93 -14.67 6.91
C THR A 174 3.09 -15.66 6.85
N ASP A 175 2.88 -16.89 7.30
CA ASP A 175 3.88 -17.94 7.18
C ASP A 175 4.18 -18.21 5.69
N SER A 176 5.36 -17.77 5.24
CA SER A 176 5.83 -17.93 3.85
C SER A 176 5.83 -19.39 3.38
N SER A 177 5.84 -20.35 4.31
CA SER A 177 5.83 -21.78 4.04
C SER A 177 4.48 -22.27 3.47
N ALA A 178 3.36 -21.71 3.93
CA ALA A 178 2.02 -22.22 3.61
C ALA A 178 1.69 -22.12 2.10
N LEU A 179 1.98 -20.96 1.50
CA LEU A 179 1.78 -20.74 0.07
C LEU A 179 2.67 -21.67 -0.77
N TYR A 180 3.94 -21.77 -0.40
CA TYR A 180 4.90 -22.64 -1.09
C TYR A 180 4.46 -24.11 -1.04
N ASN A 181 4.03 -24.61 0.13
CA ASN A 181 3.56 -25.99 0.26
C ASN A 181 2.34 -26.27 -0.60
N MET A 182 1.37 -25.34 -0.65
CA MET A 182 0.21 -25.47 -1.53
C MET A 182 0.60 -25.51 -3.01
N GLU A 183 1.49 -24.61 -3.45
CA GLU A 183 1.98 -24.59 -4.83
C GLU A 183 2.75 -25.86 -5.19
N LYS A 184 3.51 -26.40 -4.24
CA LYS A 184 4.24 -27.65 -4.39
C LYS A 184 3.30 -28.84 -4.53
N CYS A 185 2.31 -28.99 -3.65
CA CYS A 185 1.31 -30.05 -3.73
C CYS A 185 0.54 -30.00 -5.05
N THR A 186 -0.01 -28.83 -5.43
CA THR A 186 -0.75 -28.68 -6.70
C THR A 186 0.13 -28.96 -7.93
N SER A 187 1.44 -28.67 -7.87
CA SER A 187 2.39 -29.04 -8.94
C SER A 187 2.60 -30.54 -9.04
N ALA A 188 2.73 -31.24 -7.91
CA ALA A 188 2.89 -32.69 -7.86
C ALA A 188 1.68 -33.40 -8.49
N ILE A 189 0.47 -32.91 -8.19
CA ILE A 189 -0.78 -33.43 -8.76
C ILE A 189 -0.79 -33.29 -10.30
N VAL A 190 -0.48 -32.10 -10.82
CA VAL A 190 -0.42 -31.89 -12.29
C VAL A 190 0.67 -32.75 -12.93
N SER A 191 1.80 -32.96 -12.24
CA SER A 191 2.86 -33.84 -12.73
C SER A 191 2.42 -35.31 -12.78
N ALA A 192 1.66 -35.77 -11.79
CA ALA A 192 1.11 -37.12 -11.77
C ALA A 192 0.10 -37.35 -12.91
N ILE A 193 -0.79 -36.39 -13.15
CA ILE A 193 -1.70 -36.43 -14.32
C ILE A 193 -0.89 -36.48 -15.62
N ARG A 194 0.20 -35.71 -15.73
CA ARG A 194 1.07 -35.75 -16.90
C ARG A 194 1.70 -37.13 -17.09
N THR A 195 2.25 -37.75 -16.04
CA THR A 195 2.81 -39.10 -16.11
C THR A 195 1.77 -40.11 -16.59
N PHE A 196 0.55 -40.04 -16.04
CA PHE A 196 -0.56 -40.88 -16.47
C PHE A 196 -0.89 -40.69 -17.96
N THR A 197 -0.96 -39.45 -18.45
CA THR A 197 -1.23 -39.19 -19.87
C THR A 197 -0.12 -39.63 -20.82
N LEU A 198 1.12 -39.76 -20.32
CA LEU A 198 2.23 -40.30 -21.12
C LEU A 198 2.16 -41.82 -21.22
N GLU A 199 1.68 -42.51 -20.18
CA GLU A 199 1.44 -43.96 -20.18
C GLU A 199 0.21 -44.32 -21.01
N HIS A 200 -0.81 -43.44 -21.02
CA HIS A 200 -2.07 -43.64 -21.74
C HIS A 200 -2.39 -42.42 -22.64
N PRO A 201 -1.82 -42.38 -23.87
CA PRO A 201 -2.03 -41.24 -24.76
C PRO A 201 -3.45 -41.15 -25.33
N SER A 202 -4.12 -42.28 -25.58
CA SER A 202 -5.48 -42.34 -26.15
C SER A 202 -6.56 -42.50 -25.06
N ALA A 203 -7.67 -41.77 -25.21
CA ALA A 203 -8.80 -41.82 -24.30
C ALA A 203 -9.50 -43.19 -24.29
N GLU A 204 -9.67 -43.81 -25.48
CA GLU A 204 -10.24 -45.16 -25.60
C GLU A 204 -9.36 -46.21 -24.93
N ALA A 205 -8.03 -46.12 -25.13
CA ALA A 205 -7.08 -47.03 -24.50
C ALA A 205 -7.07 -46.90 -22.96
N ALA A 206 -7.20 -45.68 -22.44
CA ALA A 206 -7.31 -45.43 -21.01
C ALA A 206 -8.63 -45.97 -20.44
N LEU A 207 -9.74 -45.84 -21.17
CA LEU A 207 -11.04 -46.38 -20.78
C LEU A 207 -11.05 -47.92 -20.76
N ALA A 208 -10.42 -48.56 -21.74
CA ALA A 208 -10.31 -50.02 -21.80
C ALA A 208 -9.53 -50.62 -20.62
N GLN A 209 -8.59 -49.86 -20.06
CA GLN A 209 -7.77 -50.27 -18.90
C GLN A 209 -8.39 -49.87 -17.55
N SER A 210 -9.38 -48.97 -17.58
CA SER A 210 -10.09 -48.53 -16.37
C SER A 210 -11.01 -49.63 -15.85
N GLN A 211 -11.13 -49.74 -14.52
CA GLN A 211 -12.02 -50.72 -13.88
C GLN A 211 -13.50 -50.44 -14.16
N ASN A 212 -13.84 -49.20 -14.53
CA ASN A 212 -15.20 -48.75 -14.79
C ASN A 212 -15.29 -48.21 -16.22
N ALA A 213 -16.08 -48.87 -17.09
CA ALA A 213 -16.29 -48.46 -18.48
C ALA A 213 -16.88 -47.05 -18.68
N ARG A 214 -17.22 -46.34 -17.59
CA ARG A 214 -17.78 -44.98 -17.59
C ARG A 214 -16.84 -43.91 -17.05
N SER A 215 -15.69 -44.25 -16.48
CA SER A 215 -14.82 -43.26 -15.83
C SER A 215 -13.37 -43.70 -15.76
N ILE A 216 -12.45 -42.80 -16.12
CA ILE A 216 -11.02 -42.93 -15.87
C ILE A 216 -10.73 -42.38 -14.47
N ALA A 217 -10.11 -43.19 -13.61
CA ALA A 217 -9.66 -42.77 -12.29
C ALA A 217 -8.13 -42.66 -12.28
N ILE A 218 -7.61 -41.45 -12.10
CA ILE A 218 -6.16 -41.21 -12.06
C ILE A 218 -5.73 -41.16 -10.58
N PRO A 219 -4.85 -42.07 -10.13
CA PRO A 219 -4.28 -42.00 -8.79
C PRO A 219 -3.28 -40.86 -8.72
N VAL A 220 -3.39 -40.04 -7.67
CA VAL A 220 -2.54 -38.87 -7.47
C VAL A 220 -1.76 -39.04 -6.17
N PRO A 221 -0.43 -38.84 -6.17
CA PRO A 221 0.36 -38.79 -4.94
C PRO A 221 -0.14 -37.67 -4.02
N ASP A 222 -0.19 -37.94 -2.72
CA ASP A 222 -0.53 -36.99 -1.65
C ASP A 222 -2.03 -36.59 -1.52
N ALA A 223 -2.92 -37.09 -2.38
CA ALA A 223 -4.37 -36.92 -2.23
C ALA A 223 -5.05 -38.23 -1.83
N SER A 224 -6.05 -38.16 -0.95
CA SER A 224 -6.88 -39.33 -0.60
C SER A 224 -7.93 -39.62 -1.67
N LEU A 225 -8.29 -38.62 -2.48
CA LEU A 225 -9.26 -38.78 -3.57
C LEU A 225 -8.55 -38.91 -4.93
N PRO A 226 -8.97 -39.86 -5.78
CA PRO A 226 -8.51 -39.92 -7.17
C PRO A 226 -9.20 -38.83 -8.01
N VAL A 227 -8.54 -38.43 -9.11
CA VAL A 227 -9.15 -37.55 -10.11
C VAL A 227 -10.08 -38.40 -10.98
N PHE A 228 -11.34 -38.00 -11.04
CA PHE A 228 -12.40 -38.67 -11.80
C PHE A 228 -12.65 -37.93 -13.11
N LEU A 229 -12.54 -38.68 -14.21
CA LEU A 229 -12.79 -38.18 -15.55
C LEU A 229 -13.88 -39.04 -16.20
N PRO A 230 -15.09 -38.49 -16.41
CA PRO A 230 -16.15 -39.23 -17.11
C PRO A 230 -15.73 -39.59 -18.54
N ALA A 231 -16.15 -40.77 -19.00
CA ALA A 231 -15.80 -41.27 -20.34
C ALA A 231 -16.22 -40.32 -21.46
N HIS A 232 -17.38 -39.69 -21.33
CA HIS A 232 -17.91 -38.77 -22.33
C HIS A 232 -17.04 -37.50 -22.46
N VAL A 233 -16.51 -36.97 -21.36
CA VAL A 233 -15.60 -35.80 -21.35
C VAL A 233 -14.24 -36.17 -21.92
N ALA A 234 -13.74 -37.37 -21.60
CA ALA A 234 -12.50 -37.88 -22.17
C ALA A 234 -12.56 -37.96 -23.71
N THR A 235 -13.73 -38.31 -24.27
CA THR A 235 -13.97 -38.38 -25.72
C THR A 235 -14.51 -37.09 -26.34
N ALA A 236 -14.93 -36.11 -25.54
CA ALA A 236 -15.50 -34.84 -26.02
C ALA A 236 -14.44 -33.90 -26.64
N GLY A 237 -13.15 -34.17 -26.38
CA GLY A 237 -12.06 -33.44 -27.01
C GLY A 237 -12.10 -33.53 -28.53
N THR A 238 -11.56 -32.52 -29.21
CA THR A 238 -11.43 -32.52 -30.68
C THR A 238 -10.48 -33.60 -31.21
N THR A 239 -9.73 -34.23 -30.30
CA THR A 239 -8.73 -35.27 -30.56
C THR A 239 -8.89 -36.36 -29.50
N ASP A 240 -8.68 -37.61 -29.90
CA ASP A 240 -8.67 -38.78 -29.01
C ASP A 240 -7.47 -38.78 -28.04
N GLU A 241 -6.45 -37.95 -28.33
CA GLU A 241 -5.28 -37.82 -27.47
C GLU A 241 -5.56 -36.93 -26.25
N LEU A 242 -5.53 -37.51 -25.05
CA LEU A 242 -5.87 -36.85 -23.78
C LEU A 242 -4.98 -35.62 -23.48
N ALA A 243 -3.70 -35.68 -23.85
CA ALA A 243 -2.69 -34.65 -23.59
C ALA A 243 -2.38 -33.73 -24.78
N ALA A 244 -2.96 -33.99 -25.96
CA ALA A 244 -2.71 -33.20 -27.16
C ALA A 244 -3.30 -31.78 -27.06
N ALA A 245 -2.95 -30.92 -28.01
CA ALA A 245 -3.50 -29.58 -28.09
C ALA A 245 -5.03 -29.65 -28.29
N GLY A 246 -5.79 -29.21 -27.28
CA GLY A 246 -7.26 -29.31 -27.26
C GLY A 246 -7.81 -30.46 -26.42
N GLY A 247 -6.95 -31.36 -25.94
CA GLY A 247 -7.31 -32.41 -24.98
C GLY A 247 -7.69 -31.82 -23.62
N ILE A 248 -8.61 -32.50 -22.93
CA ILE A 248 -9.09 -32.11 -21.60
C ILE A 248 -8.00 -32.20 -20.52
N LEU A 249 -7.01 -33.11 -20.67
CA LEU A 249 -5.82 -33.22 -19.81
C LEU A 249 -4.60 -32.49 -20.38
N ALA A 250 -4.78 -31.61 -21.36
CA ALA A 250 -3.67 -30.85 -21.93
C ALA A 250 -3.00 -29.96 -20.88
N LEU A 251 -1.66 -29.95 -20.89
CA LEU A 251 -0.85 -29.18 -19.93
C LEU A 251 -1.25 -27.70 -19.84
N PRO A 252 -1.53 -26.97 -20.94
CA PRO A 252 -1.95 -25.58 -20.86
C PRO A 252 -3.28 -25.39 -20.11
N ARG A 253 -4.24 -26.32 -20.24
CA ARG A 253 -5.54 -26.28 -19.54
C ARG A 253 -5.35 -26.52 -18.05
N LEU A 254 -4.61 -27.56 -17.66
CA LEU A 254 -4.29 -27.87 -16.26
C LEU A 254 -3.55 -26.72 -15.57
N GLN A 255 -2.60 -26.08 -16.25
CA GLN A 255 -1.88 -24.92 -15.69
C GLN A 255 -2.78 -23.69 -15.49
N ARG A 256 -3.80 -23.49 -16.34
CA ARG A 256 -4.80 -22.43 -16.14
C ARG A 256 -5.68 -22.72 -14.93
N LEU A 257 -6.23 -23.94 -14.84
CA LEU A 257 -7.05 -24.37 -13.70
C LEU A 257 -6.29 -24.28 -12.37
N ARG A 258 -5.01 -24.67 -12.37
CA ARG A 258 -4.13 -24.48 -11.21
C ARG A 258 -4.01 -23.01 -10.81
N ARG A 259 -3.72 -22.11 -11.75
CA ARG A 259 -3.59 -20.66 -11.46
C ARG A 259 -4.90 -20.06 -10.97
N GLN A 260 -6.04 -20.46 -11.55
CA GLN A 260 -7.38 -20.06 -11.11
C GLN A 260 -7.65 -20.50 -9.67
N TRP A 261 -7.38 -21.76 -9.37
CA TRP A 261 -7.56 -22.30 -8.02
C TRP A 261 -6.65 -21.61 -6.99
N ILE A 262 -5.37 -21.39 -7.31
CA ILE A 262 -4.43 -20.65 -6.45
C ILE A 262 -4.94 -19.22 -6.20
N ALA A 263 -5.39 -18.52 -7.24
CA ALA A 263 -5.90 -17.16 -7.12
C ALA A 263 -7.11 -17.07 -6.18
N LEU A 264 -8.03 -18.03 -6.28
CA LEU A 264 -9.21 -18.12 -5.39
C LEU A 264 -8.83 -18.43 -3.94
N ASN A 265 -7.88 -19.35 -3.73
CA ASN A 265 -7.53 -19.85 -2.41
C ASN A 265 -6.43 -19.03 -1.71
N ARG A 266 -5.72 -18.15 -2.43
CA ARG A 266 -4.67 -17.28 -1.87
C ARG A 266 -5.18 -16.42 -0.72
N ALA A 267 -6.41 -15.88 -0.83
CA ALA A 267 -7.03 -15.07 0.23
C ALA A 267 -7.38 -15.90 1.48
N TYR A 268 -7.71 -17.18 1.32
CA TYR A 268 -8.06 -18.08 2.43
C TYR A 268 -6.83 -18.57 3.21
N ILE A 269 -5.64 -18.50 2.60
CA ILE A 269 -4.37 -18.95 3.20
C ILE A 269 -3.56 -17.77 3.75
N MET A 270 -3.61 -16.60 3.09
CA MET A 270 -2.85 -15.41 3.50
C MET A 270 -3.69 -14.36 4.25
N GLY A 271 -5.02 -14.43 4.19
CA GLY A 271 -5.90 -13.43 4.80
C GLY A 271 -6.24 -13.71 6.26
N THR A 272 -6.93 -12.77 6.90
CA THR A 272 -7.48 -12.87 8.27
C THR A 272 -8.36 -14.12 8.47
N HIS A 273 -8.82 -14.73 7.38
CA HIS A 273 -9.64 -15.95 7.36
C HIS A 273 -8.84 -17.24 7.55
N ALA A 274 -7.51 -17.24 7.34
CA ALA A 274 -6.65 -18.42 7.53
C ALA A 274 -6.65 -18.93 8.98
N SER A 275 -6.88 -18.03 9.95
CA SER A 275 -6.95 -18.35 11.38
C SER A 275 -8.39 -18.59 11.88
N SER A 276 -9.39 -18.29 11.06
CA SER A 276 -10.80 -18.57 11.38
C SER A 276 -11.15 -20.01 11.00
N LYS A 277 -12.24 -20.53 11.57
CA LYS A 277 -12.75 -21.92 11.49
C LYS A 277 -13.05 -22.47 10.07
N GLY A 278 -12.61 -21.79 9.01
CA GLY A 278 -12.71 -22.16 7.59
C GLY A 278 -11.42 -21.93 6.78
N GLY A 279 -10.26 -21.76 7.43
CA GLY A 279 -8.97 -21.74 6.74
C GLY A 279 -8.61 -23.14 6.21
N LEU A 280 -8.11 -23.23 4.98
CA LEU A 280 -7.69 -24.49 4.37
C LEU A 280 -6.37 -24.95 5.02
N THR A 281 -6.37 -26.12 5.68
CA THR A 281 -5.14 -26.70 6.22
C THR A 281 -4.27 -27.27 5.10
N PRO A 282 -2.93 -27.34 5.26
CA PRO A 282 -2.05 -27.87 4.22
C PRO A 282 -2.35 -29.32 3.82
N GLU A 283 -2.92 -30.12 4.73
CA GLU A 283 -3.35 -31.50 4.44
C GLU A 283 -4.64 -31.57 3.61
N GLN A 284 -5.52 -30.56 3.71
CA GLN A 284 -6.77 -30.51 2.95
C GLN A 284 -6.62 -29.92 1.55
N VAL A 285 -5.55 -29.15 1.32
CA VAL A 285 -5.19 -28.57 0.01
C VAL A 285 -5.20 -29.59 -1.15
N PRO A 286 -4.54 -30.75 -1.07
CA PRO A 286 -4.53 -31.71 -2.17
C PRO A 286 -5.92 -32.23 -2.51
N ASP A 287 -6.70 -32.62 -1.49
CA ASP A 287 -8.07 -33.11 -1.68
C ASP A 287 -9.01 -32.01 -2.21
N ALA A 288 -8.87 -30.77 -1.73
CA ALA A 288 -9.64 -29.63 -2.21
C ALA A 288 -9.35 -29.30 -3.68
N PHE A 289 -8.08 -29.42 -4.11
CA PHE A 289 -7.72 -29.23 -5.50
C PHE A 289 -8.26 -30.36 -6.39
N VAL A 290 -8.18 -31.63 -5.95
CA VAL A 290 -8.78 -32.75 -6.69
C VAL A 290 -10.29 -32.61 -6.81
N ARG A 291 -10.98 -32.19 -5.74
CA ARG A 291 -12.42 -31.90 -5.78
C ARG A 291 -12.76 -30.79 -6.76
N PHE A 292 -11.94 -29.74 -6.83
CA PHE A 292 -12.10 -28.67 -7.81
C PHE A 292 -11.91 -29.19 -9.25
N LEU A 293 -10.88 -30.01 -9.50
CA LEU A 293 -10.68 -30.63 -10.81
C LEU A 293 -11.86 -31.52 -11.21
N ASN A 294 -12.34 -32.35 -10.29
CA ASN A 294 -13.50 -33.22 -10.52
C ASN A 294 -14.78 -32.41 -10.79
N ALA A 295 -14.96 -31.28 -10.11
CA ALA A 295 -16.07 -30.37 -10.38
C ALA A 295 -15.95 -29.73 -11.77
N GLU A 296 -14.75 -29.28 -12.17
CA GLU A 296 -14.53 -28.68 -13.48
C GLU A 296 -14.72 -29.70 -14.62
N PHE A 297 -14.28 -30.94 -14.42
CA PHE A 297 -14.48 -32.01 -15.39
C PHE A 297 -15.92 -32.54 -15.41
N GLY A 298 -16.66 -32.45 -14.30
CA GLY A 298 -18.08 -32.87 -14.23
C GLY A 298 -19.08 -31.76 -14.59
N ALA A 299 -18.70 -30.49 -14.54
CA ALA A 299 -19.60 -29.36 -14.81
C ALA A 299 -19.94 -29.19 -16.30
N GLU A 300 -19.25 -29.88 -17.22
CA GLU A 300 -19.63 -29.87 -18.65
C GLU A 300 -20.93 -30.66 -18.94
N ASP A 301 -21.56 -31.29 -17.93
CA ASP A 301 -22.82 -32.04 -18.03
C ASP A 301 -24.11 -31.18 -18.16
N GLU A 302 -24.07 -29.87 -17.91
CA GLU A 302 -25.28 -29.03 -17.71
C GLU A 302 -25.58 -27.95 -18.78
N GLN A 303 -25.08 -28.10 -20.01
CA GLN A 303 -25.28 -27.07 -21.07
C GLN A 303 -25.86 -27.59 -22.39
#